data_AF-A0A2V8DC45-F1
#
_entry.id   AF-A0A2V8DC45-F1
#
_cell.length_a   1.000
_cell.length_b   1.000
_cell.length_c   1.000
_cell.angle_alpha   90.00
_cell.angle_beta   90.00
_cell.angle_gamma   90.00
#
_symmetry.space_group_name_H-M   'P 1'
#
loop_
_entity.id
_entity.type
_entity.pdbx_description
1 polymer ?
#
loop_
_entity_poly.entity_id
_entity_poly.type
_entity_poly.pdbx_seq_one_letter_code
_entity_poly.pdbx_strand_id
1 'polypeptide(L)' 'DRTVAKFARDGTLLWQQNLNGTAANSSDQALSVAVDNQGNVLAAGFTQNTAGTSYFTVAKFAR' A
#
# COMPACT_ATOMS: atom_id res chain seq x y z
N ASP A 1 5.79 5.58 -5.87
CA ASP A 1 4.43 5.05 -6.08
C ASP A 1 4.29 3.60 -5.67
N ARG A 2 3.33 3.32 -4.78
CA ARG A 2 2.92 1.95 -4.47
C ARG A 2 1.40 1.84 -4.40
N THR A 3 0.90 0.71 -4.87
CA THR A 3 -0.53 0.44 -4.98
C THR A 3 -0.87 -0.84 -4.24
N VAL A 4 -1.98 -0.82 -3.51
CA VAL A 4 -2.61 -2.00 -2.92
C VAL A 4 -3.96 -2.17 -3.59
N ALA A 5 -4.22 -3.35 -4.14
CA ALA A 5 -5.46 -3.66 -4.82
C ALA A 5 -6.05 -4.96 -4.28
N LYS A 6 -7.37 -5.01 -4.20
CA LYS A 6 -8.13 -6.21 -3.81
C LYS A 6 -8.94 -6.69 -5.00
N PHE A 7 -8.85 -7.98 -5.28
CA PHE A 7 -9.58 -8.64 -6.36
C PHE A 7 -10.53 -9.70 -5.79
N ALA A 8 -11.62 -9.96 -6.50
CA ALA A 8 -12.49 -11.11 -6.29
C ALA A 8 -11.82 -12.39 -6.82
N ARG A 9 -12.42 -13.55 -6.50
CA ARG A 9 -11.87 -14.86 -6.92
C ARG A 9 -11.78 -15.04 -8.43
N ASP A 10 -12.66 -14.38 -9.17
CA ASP A 10 -12.68 -14.39 -10.64
C ASP A 10 -11.70 -13.38 -11.26
N GLY A 11 -10.93 -12.65 -10.44
CA GLY A 11 -10.01 -11.61 -10.88
C GLY A 11 -10.63 -10.23 -11.03
N THR A 12 -11.92 -10.04 -10.71
CA THR A 12 -12.55 -8.72 -10.77
C THR A 12 -11.93 -7.78 -9.73
N LEU A 13 -11.50 -6.57 -10.13
CA LEU A 13 -11.01 -5.56 -9.19
C LEU A 13 -12.15 -5.07 -8.30
N LEU A 14 -12.01 -5.25 -6.99
CA LEU A 14 -12.97 -4.76 -5.99
C LEU A 14 -12.64 -3.33 -5.55
N TRP A 15 -11.37 -3.06 -5.27
CA TRP A 15 -10.88 -1.73 -4.96
C TRP A 15 -9.37 -1.60 -5.16
N GLN A 16 -8.92 -0.35 -5.31
CA GLN A 16 -7.51 0.02 -5.38
C GLN A 16 -7.24 1.23 -4.47
N GLN A 17 -6.10 1.22 -3.78
CA GLN A 17 -5.62 2.32 -2.96
C GLN A 17 -4.16 2.62 -3.31
N ASN A 18 -3.87 3.90 -3.59
CA ASN A 18 -2.51 4.36 -3.84
C ASN A 18 -1.94 4.95 -2.55
N LEU A 19 -0.74 4.52 -2.18
CA LEU A 19 -0.03 4.95 -0.98
C LEU A 19 1.26 5.66 -1.39
N ASN A 20 1.14 6.92 -1.77
CA ASN A 20 2.28 7.69 -2.25
C ASN A 20 2.92 8.50 -1.13
N GLY A 21 4.24 8.57 -1.14
CA GLY A 21 5.00 9.55 -0.36
C GLY A 21 4.76 10.97 -0.88
N THR A 22 5.37 11.95 -0.19
CA THR A 22 5.23 13.36 -0.61
C THR A 22 6.20 13.74 -1.74
N ALA A 23 7.19 12.89 -2.04
CA ALA A 23 8.10 13.12 -3.17
C ALA A 23 7.48 12.68 -4.50
N ALA A 24 7.45 13.59 -5.48
CA ALA A 24 6.88 13.36 -6.81
C ALA A 24 7.62 12.31 -7.66
N ASN A 25 8.91 12.05 -7.37
CA ASN A 25 9.74 11.06 -8.09
C ASN A 25 10.27 9.97 -7.13
N SER A 26 9.49 9.64 -6.12
CA SER A 26 9.89 8.68 -5.09
C SER A 26 9.73 7.23 -5.53
N SER A 27 10.69 6.39 -5.14
CA SER A 27 10.52 4.93 -5.17
C SER A 27 9.81 4.46 -3.89
N ASP A 28 8.53 4.81 -3.73
CA ASP A 28 7.73 4.19 -2.66
C ASP A 28 7.48 2.72 -2.97
N GLN A 29 7.62 1.83 -1.97
CA GLN A 29 7.44 0.40 -2.19
C GLN A 29 6.52 -0.22 -1.15
N ALA A 30 5.64 -1.12 -1.59
CA ALA A 30 4.91 -2.05 -0.73
C ALA A 30 5.69 -3.37 -0.72
N LEU A 31 6.33 -3.68 0.39
CA LEU A 31 7.22 -4.84 0.53
C LEU A 31 6.49 -6.09 1.04
N SER A 32 5.37 -5.90 1.74
CA SER A 32 4.61 -7.01 2.31
C SER A 32 3.13 -6.67 2.40
N VAL A 33 2.29 -7.69 2.24
CA VAL A 33 0.84 -7.61 2.43
C VAL A 33 0.36 -8.82 3.24
N ALA A 34 -0.53 -8.59 4.19
CA ALA A 34 -1.20 -9.62 4.97
C ALA A 34 -2.70 -9.31 5.07
N VAL A 35 -3.51 -10.34 5.29
CA VAL A 35 -4.95 -10.22 5.48
C VAL A 35 -5.30 -10.81 6.85
N ASP A 36 -6.01 -10.06 7.68
CA ASP A 36 -6.47 -10.56 8.99
C ASP A 36 -7.76 -11.40 8.85
N ASN A 37 -8.16 -12.06 9.94
CA ASN A 37 -9.35 -12.93 9.96
C ASN A 37 -10.67 -12.16 9.73
N GLN A 38 -10.66 -10.83 9.80
CA GLN A 38 -11.82 -9.98 9.49
C GLN A 38 -11.82 -9.54 8.02
N GLY A 39 -10.78 -9.88 7.25
CA GLY A 39 -10.63 -9.52 5.86
C GLY A 39 -10.07 -8.11 5.63
N ASN A 40 -9.50 -7.48 6.68
CA ASN A 40 -8.77 -6.23 6.54
C ASN A 40 -7.40 -6.51 5.91
N VAL A 41 -6.93 -5.60 5.07
CA VAL A 41 -5.63 -5.71 4.40
C VAL A 41 -4.62 -4.84 5.13
N LEU A 42 -3.49 -5.42 5.53
CA LEU A 42 -2.33 -4.69 6.05
C LEU A 42 -1.25 -4.69 4.97
N ALA A 43 -0.77 -3.51 4.60
CA ALA A 43 0.35 -3.33 3.68
C ALA A 43 1.49 -2.62 4.39
N ALA A 44 2.70 -3.16 4.28
CA ALA A 44 3.91 -2.62 4.90
C ALA A 44 4.98 -2.33 3.84
N GLY A 45 5.76 -1.27 4.06
CA GLY A 45 6.81 -0.84 3.14
C GLY A 45 7.42 0.49 3.55
N PHE A 46 7.89 1.28 2.58
CA PHE A 46 8.48 2.58 2.86
C PHE A 46 8.07 3.66 1.86
N THR A 47 7.82 4.88 2.35
CA THR A 47 7.49 6.06 1.54
C THR A 47 8.66 7.01 1.59
N GLN A 48 8.82 7.85 0.58
CA GLN A 48 9.85 8.88 0.59
C GLN A 48 9.24 10.28 0.65
N ASN A 49 9.87 11.18 1.41
CA ASN A 49 9.52 12.60 1.38
C ASN A 49 10.32 13.37 0.31
N THR A 50 9.99 14.65 0.12
CA THR A 50 10.70 15.55 -0.80
C THR A 50 12.19 15.73 -0.51
N ALA A 51 12.65 15.42 0.70
CA ALA A 51 14.06 15.45 1.10
C ALA A 51 14.78 14.12 0.86
N GLY A 52 14.14 13.12 0.25
CA GLY A 52 14.74 11.81 -0.04
C GLY A 52 14.76 10.85 1.14
N THR A 53 14.19 11.23 2.30
CA THR A 53 14.15 10.38 3.50
C THR A 53 13.06 9.31 3.37
N SER A 54 13.43 8.06 3.63
CA SER A 54 12.49 6.93 3.66
C SER A 54 11.86 6.73 5.04
N TYR A 55 10.54 6.60 5.08
CA TYR A 55 9.77 6.30 6.29
C TYR A 55 9.15 4.92 6.19
N PHE A 56 9.35 4.10 7.21
CA PHE A 56 8.56 2.88 7.35
C PHE A 56 7.07 3.24 7.41
N THR A 57 6.24 2.53 6.65
CA THR A 57 4.81 2.78 6.57
C THR A 57 4.05 1.47 6.72
N VAL A 58 3.03 1.47 7.57
CA VAL A 58 2.01 0.41 7.61
C VAL A 58 0.65 1.05 7.38
N ALA A 59 -0.09 0.55 6.40
CA ALA A 59 -1.45 0.95 6.12
C ALA A 59 -2.40 -0.23 6.37
N LYS A 60 -3.51 0.02 7.08
CA LYS A 60 -4.61 -0.94 7.25
C LYS A 60 -5.81 -0.45 6.46
N PHE A 61 -6.33 -1.31 5.60
CA PHE A 61 -7.57 -1.08 4.84
C PHE A 61 -8.66 -1.96 5.41
N ALA A 62 -9.63 -1.32 6.05
CA ALA A 62 -10.85 -2.00 6.47
C ALA A 62 -11.70 -2.37 5.26
N ARG A 63 -12.51 -3.42 5.42
CA ARG A 63 -13.35 -3.95 4.36
C ARG A 63 -14.47 -3.00 3.95
#